data_AF-A0A7Z9WTM8-F1
#
_entry.id   AF-A0A7Z9WTM8-F1
#
_cell.length_a   1.000
_cell.length_b   1.000
_cell.length_c   1.000
_cell.angle_alpha   90.00
_cell.angle_beta   90.00
_cell.angle_gamma   90.00
#
_symmetry.space_group_name_H-M   'P 1'
#
loop_
_entity.id
_entity.type
_entity.pdbx_description
1 polymer ?
#
loop_
_entity_poly.entity_id
_entity_poly.type
_entity_poly.pdbx_seq_one_letter_code
_entity_poly.pdbx_strand_id
1 'polypeptide(L)'
;MHKLIIRPEGTLQILSQQEAQQLSDTSDHGLHELVRQCALAVLNTGSHTDDTLALLKQHPDFDIQVAARGRGVQIILSHPPETALVEGELITGIKHHLFAVLRDLVYTRNDILDSGRFNLDDSAGITHAVFHILRNARLLVPGRLPNIVVCWGGHRIVRNEYDYAKYVGYEMGLRGLDICTGCGLGAMKGPMKGAAVGHHK
;
A
#
# COMPACT_ATOMS: atom_id res chain seq x y z
N MET A 1 -21.49 -16.66 -3.72
CA MET A 1 -20.97 -15.82 -2.61
C MET A 1 -19.51 -16.15 -2.39
N HIS A 2 -18.60 -15.44 -3.08
CA HIS A 2 -17.16 -15.65 -2.92
C HIS A 2 -16.65 -14.73 -1.80
N LYS A 3 -16.37 -15.31 -0.63
CA LYS A 3 -15.74 -14.62 0.49
C LYS A 3 -14.34 -15.19 0.70
N LEU A 4 -13.36 -14.32 0.80
CA LEU A 4 -11.98 -14.69 1.08
C LEU A 4 -11.57 -14.13 2.44
N ILE A 5 -10.98 -14.97 3.28
CA ILE A 5 -10.47 -14.57 4.60
C ILE A 5 -8.96 -14.61 4.57
N ILE A 6 -8.32 -13.48 4.82
CA ILE A 6 -6.87 -13.38 4.96
C ILE A 6 -6.49 -12.93 6.36
N ARG A 7 -5.33 -13.39 6.82
CA ARG A 7 -4.74 -12.99 8.11
C ARG A 7 -3.41 -12.28 7.89
N PRO A 8 -3.13 -11.20 8.64
CA PRO A 8 -1.84 -10.52 8.59
C PRO A 8 -0.70 -11.41 9.06
N GLU A 9 0.44 -11.19 8.44
CA GLU A 9 1.73 -11.75 8.82
C GLU A 9 2.58 -10.64 9.46
N GLY A 10 3.41 -11.01 10.45
CA GLY A 10 4.24 -10.04 11.17
C GLY A 10 3.44 -9.15 12.13
N THR A 11 3.84 -7.88 12.27
CA THR A 11 3.37 -7.03 13.37
C THR A 11 2.00 -6.39 13.20
N LEU A 12 1.36 -6.59 12.04
CA LEU A 12 -0.04 -6.22 11.83
C LEU A 12 -1.02 -7.26 12.40
N GLN A 13 -0.51 -8.30 13.07
CA GLN A 13 -1.32 -9.28 13.79
C GLN A 13 -2.08 -8.69 14.98
N ILE A 14 -1.71 -7.49 15.45
CA ILE A 14 -2.22 -6.89 16.66
C ILE A 14 -2.86 -5.54 16.33
N LEU A 15 -4.17 -5.54 16.11
CA LEU A 15 -5.02 -4.36 16.28
C LEU A 15 -5.88 -4.58 17.52
N SER A 16 -6.16 -3.51 18.24
CA SER A 16 -7.19 -3.50 19.27
C SER A 16 -8.57 -3.72 18.65
N GLN A 17 -9.53 -4.14 19.47
CA GLN A 17 -10.92 -4.28 19.05
C GLN A 17 -11.51 -2.95 18.54
N GLN A 18 -11.11 -1.83 19.17
CA GLN A 18 -11.52 -0.49 18.79
C GLN A 18 -11.00 -0.11 17.40
N GLU A 19 -9.72 -0.34 17.11
CA GLU A 19 -9.14 -0.04 15.78
C GLU A 19 -9.76 -0.91 14.69
N ALA A 20 -10.00 -2.19 14.96
CA ALA A 20 -10.68 -3.08 14.02
C ALA A 20 -12.13 -2.61 13.73
N GLN A 21 -12.83 -2.12 14.75
CA GLN A 21 -14.16 -1.56 14.60
C GLN A 21 -14.14 -0.26 13.80
N GLN A 22 -13.19 0.64 14.07
CA GLN A 22 -13.00 1.89 13.32
C GLN A 22 -12.74 1.66 11.82
N LEU A 23 -11.94 0.63 11.49
CA LEU A 23 -11.67 0.22 10.11
C LEU A 23 -12.90 -0.34 9.37
N SER A 24 -13.89 -0.84 10.10
CA SER A 24 -15.13 -1.41 9.54
C SER A 24 -16.34 -0.51 9.78
N ASP A 25 -16.16 0.65 10.40
CA ASP A 25 -17.24 1.57 10.72
C ASP A 25 -17.65 2.35 9.47
N THR A 26 -18.93 2.21 9.10
CA THR A 26 -19.55 2.87 7.95
C THR A 26 -20.16 4.23 8.30
N SER A 27 -20.00 4.71 9.54
CA SER A 27 -20.41 6.06 9.93
C SER A 27 -19.54 7.13 9.25
N ASP A 28 -20.01 8.38 9.25
CA ASP A 28 -19.26 9.52 8.69
C ASP A 28 -17.89 9.75 9.36
N HIS A 29 -17.68 9.18 10.55
CA HIS A 29 -16.42 9.24 11.29
C HIS A 29 -15.58 7.96 11.20
N GLY A 30 -16.12 6.92 10.55
CA GLY A 30 -15.46 5.65 10.33
C GLY A 30 -14.48 5.68 9.14
N LEU A 31 -13.63 4.66 9.06
CA LEU A 31 -12.63 4.54 7.97
C LEU A 31 -13.06 3.61 6.85
N HIS A 32 -14.23 2.97 6.95
CA HIS A 32 -14.60 1.86 6.07
C HIS A 32 -14.57 2.22 4.58
N GLU A 33 -15.19 3.34 4.17
CA GLU A 33 -15.23 3.71 2.75
C GLU A 33 -13.82 4.00 2.21
N LEU A 34 -12.97 4.68 2.99
CA LEU A 34 -11.58 4.92 2.59
C LEU A 34 -10.77 3.62 2.50
N VAL A 35 -10.97 2.70 3.46
CA VAL A 35 -10.37 1.36 3.44
C VAL A 35 -10.82 0.60 2.20
N ARG A 36 -12.12 0.63 1.87
CA ARG A 36 -12.70 -0.02 0.70
C ARG A 36 -12.10 0.53 -0.60
N GLN A 37 -12.00 1.85 -0.73
CA GLN A 37 -11.39 2.50 -1.91
C GLN A 37 -9.91 2.13 -2.08
N CYS A 38 -9.12 2.24 -1.01
CA CYS A 38 -7.71 1.89 -1.05
C CYS A 38 -7.49 0.39 -1.32
N ALA A 39 -8.28 -0.49 -0.68
CA ALA A 39 -8.20 -1.92 -0.89
C ALA A 39 -8.54 -2.31 -2.33
N LEU A 40 -9.59 -1.71 -2.91
CA LEU A 40 -9.97 -1.97 -4.29
C LEU A 40 -8.90 -1.51 -5.29
N ALA A 41 -8.25 -0.37 -5.02
CA ALA A 41 -7.12 0.10 -5.83
C ALA A 41 -5.93 -0.87 -5.77
N VAL A 42 -5.61 -1.39 -4.58
CA VAL A 42 -4.56 -2.42 -4.41
C VAL A 42 -4.91 -3.72 -5.13
N LEU A 43 -6.16 -4.19 -5.02
CA LEU A 43 -6.62 -5.42 -5.68
C LEU A 43 -6.63 -5.30 -7.21
N ASN A 44 -6.81 -4.09 -7.75
CA ASN A 44 -6.78 -3.82 -9.19
C ASN A 44 -5.38 -3.43 -9.72
N THR A 45 -4.32 -3.77 -8.98
CA THR A 45 -2.94 -3.53 -9.44
C THR A 45 -2.70 -4.22 -10.78
N GLY A 46 -2.27 -3.44 -11.79
CA GLY A 46 -2.02 -3.94 -13.14
C GLY A 46 -3.19 -3.74 -14.11
N SER A 47 -4.33 -3.22 -13.65
CA SER A 47 -5.35 -2.69 -14.57
C SER A 47 -4.80 -1.46 -15.31
N HIS A 48 -5.35 -1.20 -16.50
CA HIS A 48 -5.02 -0.02 -17.30
C HIS A 48 -5.88 1.21 -16.95
N THR A 49 -6.71 1.10 -15.90
CA THR A 49 -7.63 2.15 -15.47
C THR A 49 -7.02 2.91 -14.28
N ASP A 50 -6.92 4.23 -14.44
CA ASP A 50 -6.39 5.13 -13.42
C ASP A 50 -7.51 5.82 -12.61
N ASP A 51 -8.78 5.50 -12.91
CA ASP A 51 -9.97 6.09 -12.31
C ASP A 51 -10.55 5.18 -11.22
N THR A 52 -10.37 5.56 -9.97
CA THR A 52 -10.87 4.84 -8.79
C THR A 52 -12.40 4.83 -8.71
N LEU A 53 -13.08 5.90 -9.15
CA LEU A 53 -14.54 5.96 -9.15
C LEU A 53 -15.12 5.00 -10.21
N ALA A 54 -14.48 4.90 -11.37
CA ALA A 54 -14.85 3.91 -12.38
C ALA A 54 -14.66 2.48 -11.84
N LEU A 55 -13.56 2.21 -11.12
CA LEU A 55 -13.33 0.90 -10.49
C LEU A 55 -14.40 0.56 -9.45
N LEU A 56 -14.80 1.52 -8.59
CA LEU A 56 -15.86 1.29 -7.60
C LEU A 56 -17.21 0.98 -8.27
N LYS A 57 -17.52 1.65 -9.39
CA LYS A 57 -18.72 1.37 -10.19
C LYS A 57 -18.68 -0.01 -10.88
N GLN A 58 -17.49 -0.48 -11.25
CA GLN A 58 -17.30 -1.82 -11.83
C GLN A 58 -17.38 -2.93 -10.77
N HIS A 59 -17.10 -2.60 -9.50
CA HIS A 59 -17.15 -3.53 -8.37
C HIS A 59 -18.12 -3.04 -7.28
N PRO A 60 -19.42 -2.90 -7.57
CA PRO A 60 -20.39 -2.40 -6.60
C PRO A 60 -20.55 -3.34 -5.39
N ASP A 61 -20.41 -4.65 -5.61
CA ASP A 61 -20.57 -5.68 -4.59
C ASP A 61 -19.28 -5.99 -3.81
N PHE A 62 -18.16 -5.31 -4.15
CA PHE A 62 -16.92 -5.47 -3.42
C PHE A 62 -17.02 -4.82 -2.04
N ASP A 63 -16.64 -5.57 -1.01
CA ASP A 63 -16.59 -5.09 0.36
C ASP A 63 -15.39 -5.66 1.12
N ILE A 64 -14.90 -4.92 2.13
CA ILE A 64 -13.79 -5.29 3.00
C ILE A 64 -14.17 -5.03 4.47
N GLN A 65 -14.02 -6.06 5.29
CA GLN A 65 -14.29 -5.97 6.73
C GLN A 65 -13.07 -6.42 7.51
N VAL A 66 -12.79 -5.72 8.60
CA VAL A 66 -11.69 -6.00 9.52
C VAL A 66 -12.27 -6.41 10.85
N ALA A 67 -11.92 -7.60 11.31
CA ALA A 67 -12.38 -8.10 12.60
C ALA A 67 -11.20 -8.57 13.45
N ALA A 68 -11.21 -8.22 14.73
CA ALA A 68 -10.35 -8.83 15.73
C ALA A 68 -11.02 -10.11 16.25
N ARG A 69 -10.42 -11.29 16.02
CA ARG A 69 -10.94 -12.57 16.53
C ARG A 69 -9.83 -13.44 17.09
N GLY A 70 -9.92 -13.80 18.36
CA GLY A 70 -9.15 -14.85 19.03
C GLY A 70 -7.62 -14.71 18.97
N ARG A 71 -7.03 -15.00 17.80
CA ARG A 71 -5.59 -15.03 17.52
C ARG A 71 -5.06 -13.81 16.75
N GLY A 72 -5.87 -12.76 16.58
CA GLY A 72 -5.45 -11.51 15.95
C GLY A 72 -6.48 -10.95 14.98
N VAL A 73 -5.99 -10.14 14.04
CA VAL A 73 -6.80 -9.50 13.01
C VAL A 73 -7.11 -10.47 11.87
N GLN A 74 -8.32 -10.39 11.33
CA GLN A 74 -8.70 -11.03 10.08
C GLN A 74 -9.33 -9.99 9.16
N ILE A 75 -9.00 -10.06 7.87
CA ILE A 75 -9.67 -9.30 6.81
C ILE A 75 -10.58 -10.25 6.05
N ILE A 76 -11.82 -9.83 5.86
CA ILE A 76 -12.82 -10.56 5.09
C ILE A 76 -13.09 -9.72 3.84
N LEU A 77 -12.77 -10.29 2.68
CA LEU A 77 -13.06 -9.68 1.38
C LEU A 77 -14.29 -10.35 0.79
N SER A 78 -15.29 -9.56 0.43
CA SER A 78 -16.48 -10.01 -0.31
C SER A 78 -16.34 -9.58 -1.76
N HIS A 79 -16.50 -10.52 -2.69
CA HIS A 79 -16.38 -10.28 -4.14
C HIS A 79 -15.08 -9.56 -4.57
N PRO A 80 -13.89 -10.00 -4.11
CA PRO A 80 -12.63 -9.42 -4.58
C PRO A 80 -12.46 -9.61 -6.10
N PRO A 81 -11.81 -8.67 -6.81
CA PRO A 81 -11.47 -8.85 -8.22
C PRO A 81 -10.65 -10.13 -8.46
N GLU A 82 -11.06 -10.95 -9.44
CA GLU A 82 -10.37 -12.21 -9.75
C GLU A 82 -8.93 -12.01 -10.25
N THR A 83 -8.63 -10.83 -10.80
CA THR A 83 -7.28 -10.44 -11.24
C THR A 83 -6.25 -10.39 -10.11
N ALA A 84 -6.71 -10.30 -8.85
CA ALA A 84 -5.85 -10.34 -7.67
C ALA A 84 -5.54 -11.76 -7.18
N LEU A 85 -6.18 -12.79 -7.77
CA LEU A 85 -6.15 -14.17 -7.32
C LEU A 85 -5.34 -15.06 -8.28
N VAL A 86 -4.64 -16.05 -7.73
CA VAL A 86 -4.04 -17.17 -8.46
C VAL A 86 -4.51 -18.45 -7.78
N GLU A 87 -5.23 -19.30 -8.52
CA GLU A 87 -5.83 -20.54 -7.98
C GLU A 87 -6.73 -20.30 -6.74
N GLY A 88 -7.39 -19.14 -6.69
CA GLY A 88 -8.28 -18.76 -5.58
C GLY A 88 -7.56 -18.17 -4.36
N GLU A 89 -6.23 -18.07 -4.38
CA GLU A 89 -5.45 -17.40 -3.33
C GLU A 89 -4.99 -16.01 -3.76
N LEU A 90 -4.95 -15.06 -2.82
CA LEU A 90 -4.42 -13.73 -3.10
C LEU A 90 -2.92 -13.77 -3.36
N ILE A 91 -2.50 -13.04 -4.41
CA ILE A 91 -1.08 -12.80 -4.66
C ILE A 91 -0.43 -12.19 -3.41
N THR A 92 0.67 -12.78 -2.95
CA THR A 92 1.34 -12.41 -1.69
C THR A 92 1.68 -10.92 -1.59
N GLY A 93 2.15 -10.31 -2.68
CA GLY A 93 2.42 -8.86 -2.72
C GLY A 93 1.17 -7.99 -2.50
N ILE A 94 0.04 -8.38 -3.09
CA ILE A 94 -1.25 -7.71 -2.90
C ILE A 94 -1.71 -7.86 -1.45
N LYS A 95 -1.60 -9.06 -0.89
CA LYS A 95 -1.88 -9.33 0.53
C LYS A 95 -1.07 -8.39 1.45
N HIS A 96 0.23 -8.22 1.20
CA HIS A 96 1.07 -7.27 1.95
C HIS A 96 0.62 -5.81 1.81
N HIS A 97 0.27 -5.38 0.59
CA HIS A 97 -0.21 -4.02 0.36
C HIS A 97 -1.55 -3.75 1.05
N LEU A 98 -2.47 -4.71 1.11
CA LEU A 98 -3.70 -4.58 1.89
C LEU A 98 -3.44 -4.34 3.37
N PHE A 99 -2.46 -5.04 3.97
CA PHE A 99 -2.10 -4.79 5.36
C PHE A 99 -1.44 -3.43 5.54
N ALA A 100 -0.60 -2.98 4.60
CA ALA A 100 -0.01 -1.64 4.63
C ALA A 100 -1.08 -0.55 4.59
N VAL A 101 -2.13 -0.70 3.78
CA VAL A 101 -3.29 0.20 3.77
C VAL A 101 -3.92 0.31 5.16
N LEU A 102 -4.25 -0.82 5.80
CA LEU A 102 -4.88 -0.80 7.13
C LEU A 102 -3.96 -0.14 8.17
N ARG A 103 -2.67 -0.49 8.17
CA ARG A 103 -1.65 0.08 9.06
C ARG A 103 -1.63 1.60 8.97
N ASP A 104 -1.51 2.10 7.75
CA ASP A 104 -1.26 3.52 7.50
C ASP A 104 -2.51 4.35 7.77
N LEU A 105 -3.70 3.82 7.47
CA LEU A 105 -4.98 4.50 7.77
C LEU A 105 -5.25 4.61 9.27
N VAL A 106 -5.13 3.51 10.03
CA VAL A 106 -5.36 3.53 11.49
C VAL A 106 -4.35 4.44 12.18
N TYR A 107 -3.06 4.28 11.87
CA TYR A 107 -2.00 5.07 12.50
C TYR A 107 -2.15 6.55 12.19
N THR A 108 -2.43 6.89 10.93
CA THR A 108 -2.61 8.30 10.55
C THR A 108 -3.81 8.89 11.26
N ARG A 109 -4.93 8.18 11.33
CA ARG A 109 -6.12 8.68 12.01
C ARG A 109 -5.89 8.89 13.51
N ASN A 110 -5.39 7.87 14.20
CA ASN A 110 -5.34 7.88 15.66
C ASN A 110 -4.12 8.61 16.21
N ASP A 111 -2.92 8.34 15.66
CA ASP A 111 -1.66 8.87 16.20
C ASP A 111 -1.25 10.21 15.58
N ILE A 112 -1.66 10.50 14.35
CA ILE A 112 -1.25 11.73 13.66
C ILE A 112 -2.32 12.82 13.76
N LEU A 113 -3.57 12.50 13.41
CA LEU A 113 -4.65 13.48 13.35
C LEU A 113 -5.34 13.69 14.69
N ASP A 114 -5.81 12.62 15.34
CA ASP A 114 -6.68 12.73 16.52
C ASP A 114 -5.90 12.82 17.85
N SER A 115 -4.61 12.52 17.85
CA SER A 115 -3.79 12.48 19.08
C SER A 115 -3.45 13.85 19.69
N GLY A 116 -3.56 14.93 18.91
CA GLY A 116 -3.10 16.27 19.28
C GLY A 116 -1.58 16.39 19.45
N ARG A 117 -0.79 15.37 19.06
CA ARG A 117 0.67 15.35 19.25
C ARG A 117 1.44 16.22 18.26
N PHE A 118 0.84 16.54 17.12
CA PHE A 118 1.47 17.30 16.05
C PHE A 118 0.61 18.50 15.67
N ASN A 119 1.25 19.67 15.58
CA ASN A 119 0.62 20.84 14.98
C ASN A 119 0.80 20.79 13.45
N LEU A 120 -0.26 20.44 12.72
CA LEU A 120 -0.19 20.28 11.26
C LEU A 120 -0.28 21.61 10.49
N ASP A 121 -0.43 22.74 11.19
CA ASP A 121 -0.38 24.08 10.61
C ASP A 121 1.04 24.68 10.61
N ASP A 122 2.03 23.99 11.21
CA ASP A 122 3.42 24.41 11.18
C ASP A 122 4.36 23.38 10.54
N SER A 123 5.47 23.89 10.00
CA SER A 123 6.44 23.07 9.24
C SER A 123 7.11 21.98 10.10
N ALA A 124 7.34 22.24 11.39
CA ALA A 124 8.00 21.29 12.27
C ALA A 124 7.07 20.13 12.64
N GLY A 125 5.80 20.42 12.92
CA GLY A 125 4.78 19.42 13.20
C GLY A 125 4.49 18.55 11.99
N ILE A 126 4.40 19.13 10.77
CA ILE A 126 4.29 18.34 9.52
C ILE A 126 5.50 17.42 9.35
N THR A 127 6.72 17.94 9.55
CA THR A 127 7.96 17.14 9.42
C THR A 127 7.98 15.97 10.40
N HIS A 128 7.60 16.20 11.66
CA HIS A 128 7.51 15.14 12.67
C HIS A 128 6.41 14.12 12.35
N ALA A 129 5.25 14.57 11.85
CA ALA A 129 4.17 13.67 11.44
C ALA A 129 4.63 12.73 10.31
N VAL A 130 5.28 13.27 9.26
CA VAL A 130 5.84 12.47 8.17
C VAL A 130 6.86 11.45 8.69
N PHE A 131 7.79 11.88 9.54
CA PHE A 131 8.77 10.99 10.16
C PHE A 131 8.10 9.85 10.94
N HIS A 132 7.07 10.15 11.71
CA HIS A 132 6.33 9.16 12.51
C HIS A 132 5.59 8.14 11.64
N ILE A 133 4.96 8.58 10.54
CA ILE A 133 4.32 7.69 9.57
C ILE A 133 5.36 6.73 8.97
N LEU A 134 6.49 7.25 8.48
CA LEU A 134 7.56 6.43 7.89
C LEU A 134 8.18 5.47 8.92
N ARG A 135 8.33 5.90 10.17
CA ARG A 135 8.81 5.06 11.28
C ARG A 135 7.84 3.94 11.60
N ASN A 136 6.54 4.23 11.70
CA ASN A 136 5.50 3.22 11.93
C ASN A 136 5.46 2.20 10.77
N ALA A 137 5.69 2.67 9.54
CA ALA A 137 5.81 1.83 8.36
C ALA A 137 7.12 1.02 8.29
N ARG A 138 8.05 1.21 9.24
CA ARG A 138 9.37 0.54 9.32
C ARG A 138 10.28 0.83 8.13
N LEU A 139 10.14 2.02 7.54
CA LEU A 139 10.94 2.44 6.38
C LEU A 139 12.27 3.09 6.78
N LEU A 140 12.41 3.47 8.06
CA LEU A 140 13.61 4.09 8.60
C LEU A 140 14.49 3.04 9.30
N VAL A 141 15.58 2.64 8.66
CA VAL A 141 16.50 1.60 9.17
C VAL A 141 17.80 2.25 9.67
N PRO A 142 18.05 2.31 10.99
CA PRO A 142 19.26 2.90 11.55
C PRO A 142 20.53 2.16 11.10
N GLY A 143 21.63 2.88 10.92
CA GLY A 143 22.94 2.31 10.59
C GLY A 143 23.08 1.81 9.13
N ARG A 144 22.05 1.96 8.30
CA ARG A 144 22.13 1.67 6.87
C ARG A 144 22.80 2.83 6.14
N LEU A 145 23.82 2.55 5.33
CA LEU A 145 24.42 3.54 4.44
C LEU A 145 23.39 4.03 3.40
N PRO A 146 23.43 5.30 2.96
CA PRO A 146 22.50 5.81 1.96
C PRO A 146 22.57 5.00 0.67
N ASN A 147 21.46 4.35 0.31
CA ASN A 147 21.38 3.53 -0.90
C ASN A 147 20.03 3.64 -1.64
N ILE A 148 19.10 4.50 -1.21
CA ILE A 148 17.78 4.65 -1.83
C ILE A 148 17.83 5.77 -2.88
N VAL A 149 17.39 5.46 -4.10
CA VAL A 149 17.20 6.42 -5.19
C VAL A 149 15.71 6.65 -5.42
N VAL A 150 15.27 7.90 -5.34
CA VAL A 150 13.89 8.28 -5.69
C VAL A 150 13.81 8.51 -7.20
N CYS A 151 12.95 7.75 -7.87
CA CYS A 151 12.74 7.83 -9.32
C CYS A 151 11.35 8.42 -9.62
N TRP A 152 11.32 9.51 -10.38
CA TRP A 152 10.10 10.15 -10.87
C TRP A 152 9.98 10.04 -12.38
N GLY A 153 8.75 10.05 -12.88
CA GLY A 153 8.47 10.10 -14.30
C GLY A 153 6.99 9.86 -14.61
N GLY A 154 6.66 9.86 -15.90
CA GLY A 154 5.27 9.74 -16.35
C GLY A 154 4.65 8.37 -16.10
N HIS A 155 3.35 8.38 -15.78
CA HIS A 155 2.52 7.17 -15.65
C HIS A 155 2.24 6.51 -17.02
N ARG A 156 2.12 7.31 -18.07
CA ARG A 156 1.94 6.88 -19.46
C ARG A 156 3.13 7.34 -20.28
N ILE A 157 3.96 6.40 -20.70
CA ILE A 157 5.19 6.63 -21.45
C ILE A 157 5.27 5.67 -22.63
N VAL A 158 5.99 6.08 -23.67
CA VAL A 158 6.21 5.25 -24.87
C VAL A 158 7.18 4.12 -24.57
N ARG A 159 7.20 3.10 -25.44
CA ARG A 159 7.92 1.85 -25.15
C ARG A 159 9.43 2.05 -24.98
N ASN A 160 10.05 2.89 -25.80
CA ASN A 160 11.47 3.24 -25.69
C ASN A 160 11.81 3.91 -24.35
N GLU A 161 10.96 4.80 -23.84
CA GLU A 161 11.12 5.40 -22.51
C GLU A 161 10.98 4.35 -21.40
N TYR A 162 10.02 3.43 -21.52
CA TYR A 162 9.84 2.34 -20.56
C TYR A 162 11.04 1.39 -20.52
N ASP A 163 11.57 1.01 -21.69
CA ASP A 163 12.75 0.16 -21.78
C ASP A 163 14.01 0.88 -21.27
N TYR A 164 14.14 2.20 -21.51
CA TYR A 164 15.22 3.00 -20.92
C TYR A 164 15.10 3.09 -19.40
N ALA A 165 13.90 3.32 -18.85
CA ALA A 165 13.68 3.35 -17.41
C ALA A 165 14.03 1.99 -16.76
N LYS A 166 13.72 0.88 -17.42
CA LYS A 166 14.16 -0.46 -17.01
C LYS A 166 15.69 -0.59 -17.05
N TYR A 167 16.34 -0.13 -18.12
CA TYR A 167 17.79 -0.19 -18.24
C TYR A 167 18.49 0.59 -17.12
N VAL A 168 18.03 1.81 -16.84
CA VAL A 168 18.53 2.63 -15.71
C VAL A 168 18.34 1.90 -14.38
N GLY A 169 17.16 1.33 -14.14
CA GLY A 169 16.93 0.54 -12.93
C GLY A 169 17.85 -0.68 -12.81
N TYR A 170 18.13 -1.37 -13.91
CA TYR A 170 19.07 -2.49 -13.94
C TYR A 170 20.49 -2.06 -13.53
N GLU A 171 20.98 -0.94 -14.08
CA GLU A 171 22.29 -0.38 -13.72
C GLU A 171 22.36 0.06 -12.25
N MET A 172 21.26 0.57 -11.68
CA MET A 172 21.16 0.87 -10.25
C MET A 172 21.21 -0.42 -9.41
N GLY A 173 20.49 -1.46 -9.83
CA GLY A 173 20.46 -2.75 -9.16
C GLY A 173 21.84 -3.43 -9.10
N LEU A 174 22.61 -3.38 -10.19
CA LEU A 174 23.99 -3.90 -10.23
C LEU A 174 24.93 -3.24 -9.21
N ARG A 175 24.57 -2.07 -8.69
CA ARG A 175 25.34 -1.30 -7.70
C ARG A 175 24.75 -1.41 -6.28
N GLY A 176 23.76 -2.28 -6.07
CA GLY A 176 23.11 -2.46 -4.77
C GLY A 176 22.26 -1.27 -4.33
N LEU A 177 21.82 -0.42 -5.26
CA LEU A 177 20.95 0.71 -4.95
C LEU A 177 19.49 0.26 -4.92
N ASP A 178 18.76 0.70 -3.89
CA ASP A 178 17.32 0.50 -3.75
C ASP A 178 16.54 1.60 -4.48
N ILE A 179 15.29 1.32 -4.84
CA ILE A 179 14.44 2.23 -5.60
C ILE A 179 13.20 2.60 -4.80
N CYS A 180 12.87 3.90 -4.78
CA CYS A 180 11.61 4.45 -4.33
C CYS A 180 10.91 5.16 -5.50
N THR A 181 9.61 4.90 -5.71
CA THR A 181 8.81 5.56 -6.76
C THR A 181 7.45 5.99 -6.19
N GLY A 182 6.67 6.73 -6.98
CA GLY A 182 5.31 7.16 -6.61
C GLY A 182 4.23 6.07 -6.67
N CYS A 183 4.60 4.81 -6.91
CA CYS A 183 3.69 3.71 -7.27
C CYS A 183 2.97 3.95 -8.62
N GLY A 184 2.56 2.90 -9.33
CA GLY A 184 1.81 3.02 -10.60
C GLY A 184 2.52 2.41 -11.81
N LEU A 185 2.15 2.86 -13.02
CA LEU A 185 2.63 2.33 -14.29
C LEU A 185 3.78 3.18 -14.86
N GLY A 186 4.23 2.84 -16.07
CA GLY A 186 5.23 3.61 -16.79
C GLY A 186 6.56 3.71 -16.05
N ALA A 187 7.05 4.95 -15.89
CA ALA A 187 8.34 5.26 -15.28
C ALA A 187 8.39 4.94 -13.78
N MET A 188 7.24 4.75 -13.11
CA MET A 188 7.17 4.36 -11.71
C MET A 188 7.32 2.84 -11.51
N LYS A 189 7.14 2.05 -12.58
CA LYS A 189 7.29 0.58 -12.59
C LYS A 189 8.57 0.10 -13.28
N GLY A 190 8.98 0.77 -14.35
CA GLY A 190 10.14 0.39 -15.17
C GLY A 190 11.42 0.17 -14.36
N PRO A 191 11.88 1.17 -13.58
CA PRO A 191 13.12 1.07 -12.81
C PRO A 191 13.11 -0.10 -11.81
N MET A 192 11.99 -0.34 -11.11
CA MET A 192 11.87 -1.46 -10.17
C MET A 192 12.05 -2.82 -10.86
N LYS A 193 11.49 -2.99 -12.06
CA LYS A 193 11.67 -4.23 -12.84
C LYS A 193 13.13 -4.43 -13.27
N GLY A 194 13.83 -3.36 -13.61
CA GLY A 194 15.25 -3.42 -13.95
C GLY A 194 16.10 -3.78 -12.73
N ALA A 195 15.91 -3.06 -11.63
CA ALA A 195 16.67 -3.25 -10.40
C ALA A 195 16.51 -4.65 -9.82
N ALA A 196 15.31 -5.23 -9.87
CA ALA A 196 15.07 -6.61 -9.43
C ALA A 196 15.98 -7.63 -10.16
N VAL A 197 16.25 -7.43 -11.45
CA VAL A 197 17.20 -8.27 -12.21
C VAL A 197 18.64 -7.93 -11.84
N GLY A 198 18.96 -6.65 -11.66
CA GLY A 198 20.31 -6.20 -11.27
C GLY A 198 20.73 -6.71 -9.89
N HIS A 199 19.83 -6.68 -8.89
CA HIS A 199 20.08 -7.16 -7.53
C HIS A 199 20.27 -8.68 -7.44
N HIS A 200 19.74 -9.43 -8.41
CA HIS A 200 19.87 -10.88 -8.43
C HIS A 200 21.20 -11.37 -9.02
N LYS A 201 21.93 -10.50 -9.71
CA LYS A 201 23.25 -10.80 -10.29
C LYS A 201 24.36 -10.58 -9.28
#